data_AF-A0A8H7CXH1-F1
#
_entry.id   AF-A0A8H7CXH1-F1
#
_cell.length_a   1.000
_cell.length_b   1.000
_cell.length_c   1.000
_cell.angle_alpha   90.00
_cell.angle_beta   90.00
_cell.angle_gamma   90.00
#
_symmetry.space_group_name_H-M   'P 1'
#
loop_
_entity.id
_entity.type
_entity.pdbx_description
1 polymer ?
#
loop_
_entity_poly.entity_id
_entity_poly.type
_entity_poly.pdbx_seq_one_letter_code
_entity_poly.pdbx_strand_id
1 'polypeptide(L)'
;MPSKMSTAIAKGAGTLLEWGLLVLCFPCVCYCHFYGGRPKRAWYGTGEMQEWARRHREKFPRPPNPPPLPANRIDIRQLPAAEQPKSCGFFELPWDLRERIYEQVYGGRLITLRVVCLQYHEPCVIWSRCYFPVDDLAHDPTGGILPAEQISTALLRSCRQAYIEALPILHQRNTFHISTSQLDLVVRSGLGEYCLPDIRSVYLYHHTALFGMRSWKTDVFSLLQKMSLERVAFDFDDEGPPDAAEMDPYLAERDSSFGRCVLGLRNLRRLELWFRYKHVPNVRDSLDKGDLAEKLRKLMMAPGADERYRAFLEQYKI
;
A
#
# COMPACT_ATOMS: atom_id res chain seq x y z
N MET A 1 12.36 44.60 29.78
CA MET A 1 11.53 43.42 29.41
C MET A 1 10.79 43.73 28.10
N PRO A 2 11.21 43.14 26.97
CA PRO A 2 10.26 42.76 25.92
C PRO A 2 10.63 41.41 25.26
N SER A 3 9.76 40.40 25.31
CA SER A 3 10.00 39.11 24.62
C SER A 3 8.74 38.30 24.30
N LYS A 4 7.65 38.91 23.82
CA LYS A 4 6.44 38.15 23.45
C LYS A 4 5.80 38.49 22.09
N MET A 5 6.39 39.37 21.28
CA MET A 5 5.73 39.83 20.04
C MET A 5 6.25 39.17 18.74
N SER A 6 7.33 38.39 18.78
CA SER A 6 7.96 37.84 17.55
C SER A 6 7.36 36.52 17.05
N THR A 7 6.57 35.80 17.86
CA THR A 7 6.13 34.43 17.52
C THR A 7 4.77 34.37 16.83
N ALA A 8 3.99 35.46 16.84
CA ALA A 8 2.66 35.50 16.21
C ALA A 8 2.72 35.77 14.70
N ILE A 9 3.74 36.47 14.21
CA ILE A 9 3.86 36.85 12.80
C ILE A 9 4.35 35.66 11.93
N ALA A 10 5.15 34.75 12.50
CA ALA A 10 5.65 33.58 11.78
C ALA A 10 4.58 32.51 11.48
N LYS A 11 3.47 32.47 12.23
CA LYS A 11 2.37 31.51 11.97
C LYS A 11 1.33 32.01 10.96
N GLY A 12 1.24 33.31 10.71
CA GLY A 12 0.28 33.90 9.77
C GLY A 12 0.78 33.99 8.33
N ALA A 13 2.10 34.07 8.13
CA ALA A 13 2.68 34.20 6.79
C ALA A 13 2.68 32.89 5.98
N GLY A 14 2.77 31.73 6.66
CA GLY A 14 2.73 30.42 5.99
C GLY A 14 1.38 30.09 5.37
N THR A 15 0.28 30.45 6.05
CA THR A 15 -1.07 30.16 5.59
C THR A 15 -1.46 31.01 4.37
N LEU A 16 -1.12 32.30 4.33
CA LEU A 16 -1.48 33.16 3.19
C LEU A 16 -0.74 32.80 1.89
N LEU A 17 0.48 32.26 1.97
CA LEU A 17 1.23 31.79 0.79
C LEU A 17 0.67 30.46 0.25
N GLU A 18 0.17 29.58 1.11
CA GLU A 18 -0.51 28.33 0.73
C GLU A 18 -1.82 28.60 0.00
N TRP A 19 -2.61 29.58 0.44
CA TRP A 19 -3.87 29.96 -0.25
C TRP A 19 -3.60 30.68 -1.58
N GLY A 20 -2.55 31.48 -1.68
CA GLY A 20 -2.20 32.21 -2.91
C GLY A 20 -1.81 31.31 -4.08
N LEU A 21 -1.16 30.17 -3.82
CA LEU A 21 -0.79 29.19 -4.86
C LEU A 21 -1.95 28.26 -5.26
N LEU A 22 -2.93 28.06 -4.38
CA LEU A 22 -4.13 27.25 -4.66
C LEU A 22 -5.12 27.92 -5.63
N VAL A 23 -5.19 29.27 -5.64
CA VAL A 23 -6.20 30.01 -6.41
C VAL A 23 -5.76 30.29 -7.86
N LEU A 24 -4.47 30.34 -8.17
CA LEU A 24 -3.98 30.79 -9.47
C LEU A 24 -3.70 29.66 -10.50
N CYS A 25 -3.84 28.37 -10.16
CA CYS A 25 -3.45 27.28 -11.06
C CYS A 25 -4.47 26.15 -11.31
N PHE A 26 -5.69 26.13 -10.76
CA PHE A 26 -6.55 24.94 -10.90
C PHE A 26 -8.07 25.20 -11.01
N PRO A 27 -8.63 25.20 -12.24
CA PRO A 27 -10.08 25.07 -12.43
C PRO A 27 -10.61 23.62 -12.24
N CYS A 28 -9.75 22.60 -12.23
CA CYS A 28 -10.20 21.20 -12.40
C CYS A 28 -10.39 20.39 -11.11
N VAL A 29 -10.01 20.89 -9.93
CA VAL A 29 -10.11 20.14 -8.65
C VAL A 29 -11.51 20.27 -8.02
N CYS A 30 -12.33 21.22 -8.47
CA CYS A 30 -13.67 21.44 -7.92
C CYS A 30 -14.71 20.34 -8.27
N TYR A 31 -14.40 19.41 -9.17
CA TYR A 31 -15.39 18.41 -9.61
C TYR A 31 -15.67 17.29 -8.58
N CYS A 32 -14.74 17.02 -7.66
CA CYS A 32 -14.88 15.92 -6.69
C CYS A 32 -15.49 16.33 -5.33
N HIS A 33 -15.65 17.63 -5.04
CA HIS A 33 -16.18 18.09 -3.75
C HIS A 33 -17.66 18.49 -3.76
N PHE A 34 -18.30 18.65 -4.93
CA PHE A 34 -19.69 19.12 -5.01
C PHE A 34 -20.78 18.04 -4.96
N TYR A 35 -20.45 16.75 -4.95
CA TYR A 35 -21.44 15.70 -4.73
C TYR A 35 -21.56 15.36 -3.24
N GLY A 36 -22.09 16.30 -2.46
CA GLY A 36 -22.62 16.07 -1.09
C GLY A 36 -23.91 15.24 -1.06
N GLY A 37 -24.12 14.37 -2.05
CA GLY A 37 -25.18 13.37 -2.02
C GLY A 37 -24.74 12.23 -1.13
N ARG A 38 -25.63 11.75 -0.25
CA ARG A 38 -25.41 10.54 0.55
C ARG A 38 -24.76 9.48 -0.33
N PRO A 39 -23.64 8.86 0.07
CA PRO A 39 -22.97 7.89 -0.78
C PRO A 39 -23.98 6.78 -1.10
N LYS A 40 -24.44 6.74 -2.36
CA LYS A 40 -25.12 5.56 -2.90
C LYS A 40 -24.16 4.42 -2.61
N ARG A 41 -24.61 3.42 -1.85
CA ARG A 41 -23.79 2.31 -1.32
C ARG A 41 -22.77 1.91 -2.38
N ALA A 42 -21.52 2.33 -2.21
CA ALA A 42 -20.45 1.78 -3.01
C ALA A 42 -20.46 0.30 -2.68
N TRP A 43 -20.66 -0.54 -3.69
CA TRP A 43 -20.63 -1.97 -3.52
C TRP A 43 -19.17 -2.34 -3.28
N TYR A 44 -18.78 -2.34 -2.01
CA TYR A 44 -17.53 -2.92 -1.57
C TYR A 44 -17.60 -4.40 -1.91
N GLY A 45 -16.50 -4.99 -2.36
CA GLY A 45 -16.43 -6.38 -2.85
C GLY A 45 -16.82 -7.44 -1.83
N THR A 46 -18.10 -7.47 -1.46
CA THR A 46 -18.77 -8.48 -0.67
C THR A 46 -18.98 -9.72 -1.53
N GLY A 47 -19.23 -10.86 -0.89
CA GLY A 47 -19.56 -12.11 -1.58
C GLY A 47 -20.75 -11.94 -2.52
N GLU A 48 -21.66 -11.02 -2.21
CA GLU A 48 -22.78 -10.64 -3.07
C GLU A 48 -22.34 -10.05 -4.41
N MET A 49 -21.29 -9.22 -4.46
CA MET A 49 -20.78 -8.66 -5.72
C MET A 49 -20.13 -9.73 -6.60
N GLN A 50 -19.45 -10.70 -6.00
CA GLN A 50 -18.86 -11.82 -6.75
C GLN A 50 -19.90 -12.84 -7.19
N GLU A 51 -20.86 -13.19 -6.32
CA GLU A 51 -21.98 -14.07 -6.62
C GLU A 51 -22.89 -13.45 -7.69
N TRP A 52 -23.11 -12.13 -7.61
CA TRP A 52 -23.77 -11.36 -8.66
C TRP A 52 -22.96 -11.36 -9.95
N ALA A 53 -21.66 -11.08 -9.91
CA ALA A 53 -20.79 -11.10 -11.09
C ALA A 53 -20.71 -12.49 -11.73
N ARG A 54 -20.80 -13.55 -10.92
CA ARG A 54 -20.89 -14.94 -11.36
C ARG A 54 -22.22 -15.21 -12.07
N ARG A 55 -23.34 -14.82 -11.45
CA ARG A 55 -24.70 -14.98 -12.01
C ARG A 55 -24.95 -14.13 -13.26
N HIS A 56 -24.27 -13.00 -13.38
CA HIS A 56 -24.49 -12.06 -14.48
C HIS A 56 -23.29 -11.99 -15.44
N ARG A 57 -22.36 -12.95 -15.38
CA ARG A 57 -21.18 -13.02 -16.25
C ARG A 57 -21.53 -13.04 -17.74
N GLU A 58 -22.68 -13.62 -18.08
CA GLU A 58 -23.22 -13.66 -19.44
C GLU A 58 -23.88 -12.33 -19.87
N LYS A 59 -24.42 -11.57 -18.92
CA LYS A 59 -25.10 -10.28 -19.17
C LYS A 59 -24.14 -9.10 -19.16
N PHE A 60 -23.05 -9.21 -18.41
CA PHE A 60 -21.98 -8.23 -18.33
C PHE A 60 -20.68 -8.92 -18.71
N PRO A 61 -20.36 -9.00 -20.02
CA PRO A 61 -19.05 -9.47 -20.43
C PRO A 61 -18.01 -8.66 -19.68
N ARG A 62 -16.98 -9.34 -19.16
CA ARG A 62 -15.86 -8.66 -18.51
C ARG A 62 -15.45 -7.49 -19.42
N PRO A 63 -15.25 -6.26 -18.87
CA PRO A 63 -14.71 -5.20 -19.68
C PRO A 63 -13.48 -5.77 -20.38
N PRO A 64 -13.35 -5.57 -21.71
CA PRO A 64 -12.22 -6.11 -22.43
C PRO A 64 -10.97 -5.71 -21.68
N ASN A 65 -10.06 -6.67 -21.47
CA ASN A 65 -8.80 -6.38 -20.79
C ASN A 65 -8.25 -5.09 -21.41
N PRO A 66 -7.93 -4.06 -20.61
CA PRO A 66 -7.39 -2.84 -21.17
C PRO A 66 -6.21 -3.22 -22.07
N PRO A 67 -6.03 -2.56 -23.22
CA PRO A 67 -4.92 -2.86 -24.10
C PRO A 67 -3.64 -2.87 -23.25
N PRO A 68 -2.77 -3.86 -23.44
CA PRO A 68 -1.55 -3.95 -22.65
C PRO A 68 -0.83 -2.61 -22.73
N LEU A 69 -0.34 -2.12 -21.60
CA LEU A 69 0.50 -0.92 -21.60
C LEU A 69 1.64 -1.13 -22.60
N PRO A 70 2.07 -0.08 -23.34
CA PRO A 70 3.16 -0.21 -24.30
C PRO A 70 4.35 -0.91 -23.65
N ALA A 71 4.87 -1.96 -24.31
CA ALA A 71 6.03 -2.71 -23.80
C ALA A 71 7.23 -1.78 -23.55
N ASN A 72 7.34 -0.73 -24.36
CA ASN A 72 8.32 0.34 -24.21
C ASN A 72 7.70 1.49 -23.41
N ARG A 73 7.79 1.42 -22.07
CA ARG A 73 7.52 2.59 -21.24
C ARG A 73 8.70 3.55 -21.38
N ILE A 74 8.41 4.83 -21.61
CA ILE A 74 9.41 5.88 -21.54
C ILE A 74 9.90 5.93 -20.09
N ASP A 75 11.15 5.52 -19.86
CA ASP A 75 11.80 5.74 -18.59
C ASP A 75 12.10 7.24 -18.48
N ILE A 76 11.23 7.94 -17.78
CA ILE A 76 11.41 9.36 -17.53
C ILE A 76 12.68 9.65 -16.73
N ARG A 77 13.42 8.67 -16.20
CA ARG A 77 14.74 8.89 -15.59
C ARG A 77 15.84 9.00 -16.65
N GLN A 78 15.64 8.39 -17.82
CA GLN A 78 16.61 8.37 -18.92
C GLN A 78 16.49 9.55 -19.87
N LEU A 79 15.34 10.25 -19.87
CA LEU A 79 15.18 11.45 -20.69
C LEU A 79 16.12 12.58 -20.20
N PRO A 80 16.68 13.42 -21.10
CA PRO A 80 17.39 14.62 -20.69
C PRO A 80 16.51 15.50 -19.79
N ALA A 81 17.02 15.93 -18.64
CA ALA A 81 16.29 16.87 -17.78
C ALA A 81 15.96 18.15 -18.56
N ALA A 82 14.72 18.60 -18.51
CA ALA A 82 14.40 19.94 -19.01
C ALA A 82 15.17 20.97 -18.16
N GLU A 83 15.71 22.00 -18.81
CA GLU A 83 16.38 23.09 -18.09
C GLU A 83 15.41 23.67 -17.05
N GLN A 84 15.81 23.61 -15.78
CA GLN A 84 15.00 24.16 -14.70
C GLN A 84 15.07 25.69 -14.75
N PRO A 85 13.95 26.40 -14.52
CA PRO A 85 14.00 27.83 -14.35
C PRO A 85 14.97 28.18 -13.22
N LYS A 86 15.97 29.01 -13.50
CA LYS A 86 16.93 29.51 -12.50
C LYS A 86 16.27 30.30 -11.36
N SER A 87 14.99 30.63 -11.48
CA SER A 87 14.21 31.37 -10.49
C SER A 87 13.49 30.48 -9.46
N CYS A 88 13.59 29.16 -9.56
CA CYS A 88 12.93 28.26 -8.60
C CYS A 88 13.79 28.05 -7.35
N GLY A 89 13.59 28.88 -6.32
CA GLY A 89 14.35 28.80 -5.07
C GLY A 89 14.27 27.44 -4.35
N PHE A 90 13.25 26.63 -4.63
CA PHE A 90 13.18 25.26 -4.11
C PHE A 90 14.32 24.36 -4.63
N PHE A 91 14.69 24.49 -5.91
CA PHE A 91 15.79 23.69 -6.50
C PHE A 91 17.18 24.25 -6.25
N GLU A 92 17.27 25.46 -5.69
CA GLU A 92 18.52 26.02 -5.17
C GLU A 92 18.89 25.43 -3.80
N LEU A 93 17.93 24.84 -3.08
CA LEU A 93 18.20 24.15 -1.83
C LEU A 93 19.12 22.94 -2.06
N PRO A 94 20.08 22.66 -1.15
CA PRO A 94 20.83 21.41 -1.16
C PRO A 94 19.90 20.19 -1.21
N TRP A 95 20.36 19.12 -1.87
CA TRP A 95 19.57 17.90 -2.05
C TRP A 95 19.06 17.32 -0.72
N ASP A 96 19.89 17.28 0.34
CA ASP A 96 19.48 16.77 1.66
C ASP A 96 18.27 17.52 2.25
N LEU A 97 18.18 18.84 2.02
CA LEU A 97 17.05 19.64 2.48
C LEU A 97 15.78 19.35 1.66
N ARG A 98 15.93 19.18 0.34
CA ARG A 98 14.81 18.78 -0.52
C ARG A 98 14.30 17.39 -0.14
N GLU A 99 15.19 16.45 0.11
CA GLU A 99 14.85 15.10 0.59
C GLU A 99 14.03 15.16 1.88
N ARG A 100 14.45 15.94 2.87
CA ARG A 100 13.70 16.13 4.13
C ARG A 100 12.31 16.73 3.90
N ILE A 101 12.19 17.71 3.00
CA ILE A 101 10.90 18.28 2.62
C ILE A 101 10.01 17.21 1.98
N TYR A 102 10.55 16.44 1.03
CA TYR A 102 9.80 15.34 0.42
C TYR A 102 9.43 14.26 1.43
N GLU A 103 10.30 13.90 2.37
CA GLU A 103 9.99 12.94 3.42
C GLU A 103 8.86 13.44 4.32
N GLN A 104 8.87 14.73 4.67
CA GLN A 104 7.79 15.34 5.45
C GLN A 104 6.45 15.35 4.70
N VAL A 105 6.48 15.66 3.40
CA VAL A 105 5.27 15.77 2.55
C VAL A 105 4.73 14.40 2.13
N TYR A 106 5.62 13.47 1.77
CA TYR A 106 5.28 12.21 1.09
C TYR A 106 5.57 10.96 1.90
N GLY A 107 6.48 10.98 2.86
CA GLY A 107 6.93 9.79 3.60
C GLY A 107 6.14 9.52 4.88
N GLY A 108 6.34 8.35 5.48
CA GLY A 108 5.81 7.99 6.79
C GLY A 108 4.28 7.96 6.86
N ARG A 109 3.60 7.54 5.79
CA ARG A 109 2.14 7.40 5.71
C ARG A 109 1.73 5.95 5.55
N LEU A 110 0.53 5.63 6.04
CA LEU A 110 -0.21 4.44 5.68
C LEU A 110 -1.12 4.79 4.49
N ILE A 111 -0.81 4.26 3.32
CA ILE A 111 -1.57 4.50 2.08
C ILE A 111 -2.46 3.30 1.80
N THR A 112 -3.76 3.46 2.03
CA THR A 112 -4.75 2.44 1.70
C THR A 112 -5.13 2.55 0.23
N LEU A 113 -4.89 1.50 -0.54
CA LEU A 113 -5.25 1.40 -1.95
C LEU A 113 -6.36 0.37 -2.15
N ARG A 114 -7.39 0.76 -2.90
CA ARG A 114 -8.53 -0.11 -3.20
C ARG A 114 -8.95 0.06 -4.65
N VAL A 115 -9.31 -1.05 -5.29
CA VAL A 115 -10.03 -1.00 -6.56
C VAL A 115 -11.50 -0.74 -6.24
N VAL A 116 -12.03 0.36 -6.77
CA VAL A 116 -13.44 0.74 -6.62
C VAL A 116 -14.07 0.79 -8.01
N CYS A 117 -15.16 0.07 -8.20
CA CYS A 117 -15.97 0.19 -9.41
C CYS A 117 -17.17 1.07 -9.07
N LEU A 118 -17.21 2.27 -9.66
CA LEU A 118 -18.19 3.31 -9.32
C LEU A 118 -19.62 2.89 -9.71
N GLN A 119 -19.75 2.14 -10.81
CA GLN A 119 -21.00 1.53 -11.29
C GLN A 119 -20.70 0.25 -12.09
N TYR A 120 -21.72 -0.58 -12.35
CA TYR A 120 -21.60 -1.86 -13.07
C TYR A 120 -20.99 -1.78 -14.49
N HIS A 121 -21.01 -0.59 -15.10
CA HIS A 121 -20.49 -0.34 -16.45
C HIS A 121 -19.32 0.65 -16.47
N GLU A 122 -18.93 1.19 -15.32
CA GLU A 122 -17.88 2.21 -15.26
C GLU A 122 -16.51 1.56 -15.08
N PRO A 123 -15.45 2.19 -15.63
CA PRO A 123 -14.09 1.72 -15.40
C PRO A 123 -13.81 1.70 -13.90
N CYS A 124 -13.21 0.60 -13.42
CA CYS A 124 -12.77 0.56 -12.04
C CYS A 124 -11.58 1.52 -11.87
N VAL A 125 -11.60 2.28 -10.78
CA VAL A 125 -10.57 3.25 -10.44
C VAL A 125 -9.81 2.78 -9.20
N ILE A 126 -8.54 3.17 -9.12
CA ILE A 126 -7.77 3.01 -7.88
C ILE A 126 -8.12 4.18 -6.97
N TRP A 127 -8.83 3.86 -5.89
CA TRP A 127 -9.07 4.79 -4.81
C TRP A 127 -7.93 4.70 -3.79
N SER A 128 -7.43 5.86 -3.36
CA SER A 128 -6.36 5.98 -2.38
C SER A 128 -6.80 6.83 -1.20
N ARG A 129 -6.39 6.42 0.01
CA ARG A 129 -6.54 7.21 1.22
C ARG A 129 -5.28 7.14 2.06
N CYS A 130 -4.89 8.28 2.61
CA CYS A 130 -3.64 8.43 3.35
C CYS A 130 -3.93 8.71 4.81
N TYR A 131 -3.08 8.15 5.66
CA TYR A 131 -3.19 8.26 7.10
C TYR A 131 -1.81 8.41 7.73
N PHE A 132 -1.73 9.07 8.88
CA PHE A 132 -0.54 8.97 9.71
C PHE A 132 -0.54 7.61 10.42
N PRO A 133 0.57 6.87 10.41
CA PRO A 133 0.69 5.69 11.24
C PRO A 133 0.59 6.14 12.69
N VAL A 134 -0.37 5.60 13.43
CA VAL A 134 -0.31 5.64 14.89
C VAL A 134 0.73 4.58 15.25
N ASP A 135 1.75 4.94 16.04
CA ASP A 135 2.89 4.07 16.36
C ASP A 135 2.46 2.67 16.88
N ASP A 136 1.24 2.58 17.40
CA ASP A 136 0.53 1.33 17.71
C ASP A 136 -0.63 1.03 16.73
N LEU A 137 -0.30 0.65 15.49
CA LEU A 137 -1.22 -0.09 14.60
C LEU A 137 -1.82 -1.36 15.25
N ALA A 138 -1.27 -1.77 16.40
CA ALA A 138 -1.67 -2.91 17.19
C ALA A 138 -3.05 -2.80 17.86
N HIS A 139 -3.56 -1.59 18.11
CA HIS A 139 -4.73 -1.45 18.99
C HIS A 139 -6.07 -1.31 18.30
N ASP A 140 -6.16 -0.69 17.12
CA ASP A 140 -7.36 -0.76 16.28
C ASP A 140 -7.11 0.03 14.97
N PRO A 141 -6.87 -0.60 13.81
CA PRO A 141 -6.79 0.13 12.55
C PRO A 141 -8.14 0.72 12.10
N THR A 142 -9.21 0.45 12.85
CA THR A 142 -10.51 1.13 12.71
C THR A 142 -10.77 2.20 13.79
N GLY A 143 -9.96 2.30 14.84
CA GLY A 143 -10.37 2.98 16.09
C GLY A 143 -9.75 4.34 16.41
N GLY A 144 -8.78 4.84 15.63
CA GLY A 144 -8.15 6.11 15.99
C GLY A 144 -7.24 6.74 14.93
N ILE A 145 -7.47 6.44 13.65
CA ILE A 145 -6.63 6.98 12.59
C ILE A 145 -7.08 8.41 12.27
N LEU A 146 -6.27 9.40 12.64
CA LEU A 146 -6.47 10.77 12.19
C LEU A 146 -6.28 10.82 10.67
N PRO A 147 -7.26 11.35 9.90
CA PRO A 147 -7.09 11.52 8.47
C PRO A 147 -5.87 12.41 8.24
N ALA A 148 -4.88 11.90 7.52
CA ALA A 148 -3.84 12.78 7.02
C ALA A 148 -4.45 13.68 5.95
N GLU A 149 -3.90 14.88 5.80
CA GLU A 149 -4.09 15.62 4.55
C GLU A 149 -3.69 14.69 3.40
N GLN A 150 -4.49 14.71 2.32
CA GLN A 150 -4.19 13.89 1.14
C GLN A 150 -2.74 14.14 0.72
N ILE A 151 -2.04 13.10 0.28
CA ILE A 151 -0.68 13.28 -0.28
C ILE A 151 -0.76 14.36 -1.35
N SER A 152 -0.06 15.47 -1.12
CA SER A 152 -0.11 16.64 -1.99
C SER A 152 0.52 16.31 -3.34
N THR A 153 -0.31 15.90 -4.29
CA THR A 153 0.15 15.62 -5.65
C THR A 153 0.54 16.89 -6.41
N ALA A 154 0.23 18.07 -5.88
CA ALA A 154 0.52 19.34 -6.53
C ALA A 154 2.03 19.52 -6.80
N LEU A 155 2.86 19.21 -5.81
CA LEU A 155 4.32 19.30 -5.97
C LEU A 155 4.88 18.20 -6.88
N LEU A 156 4.32 16.98 -6.87
CA LEU A 156 4.69 15.94 -7.86
C LEU A 156 4.33 16.34 -9.29
N ARG A 157 3.29 17.17 -9.45
CA ARG A 157 2.79 17.62 -10.75
C ARG A 157 3.42 18.93 -11.23
N SER A 158 4.17 19.63 -10.37
CA SER A 158 4.72 20.94 -10.72
C SER A 158 5.88 20.80 -11.72
N CYS A 159 6.76 19.82 -11.54
CA CYS A 159 7.85 19.56 -12.46
C CYS A 159 8.39 18.13 -12.38
N ARG A 160 9.09 17.72 -13.46
CA ARG A 160 9.70 16.39 -13.58
C ARG A 160 10.79 16.12 -12.53
N GLN A 161 11.58 17.13 -12.17
CA GLN A 161 12.66 16.97 -11.17
C GLN A 161 12.07 16.58 -9.81
N ALA A 162 11.07 17.33 -9.31
CA ALA A 162 10.38 17.01 -8.06
C ALA A 162 9.76 15.62 -8.09
N TYR A 163 9.12 15.25 -9.21
CA TYR A 163 8.57 13.91 -9.38
C TYR A 163 9.66 12.82 -9.23
N ILE A 164 10.79 12.95 -9.93
CA ILE A 164 11.86 11.94 -9.90
C ILE A 164 12.52 11.85 -8.51
N GLU A 165 12.77 12.99 -7.86
CA GLU A 165 13.39 13.03 -6.53
C GLU A 165 12.45 12.50 -5.43
N ALA A 166 11.15 12.80 -5.51
CA ALA A 166 10.19 12.41 -4.48
C ALA A 166 9.62 10.98 -4.66
N LEU A 167 9.65 10.43 -5.87
CA LEU A 167 9.05 9.11 -6.16
C LEU A 167 9.67 7.98 -5.32
N PRO A 168 11.01 7.88 -5.14
CA PRO A 168 11.59 6.88 -4.24
C PRO A 168 11.09 7.04 -2.80
N ILE A 169 10.96 8.26 -2.30
CA ILE A 169 10.48 8.55 -0.94
C ILE A 169 9.02 8.08 -0.79
N LEU A 170 8.18 8.35 -1.78
CA LEU A 170 6.78 7.90 -1.80
C LEU A 170 6.66 6.36 -1.74
N HIS A 171 7.54 5.61 -2.37
CA HIS A 171 7.46 4.14 -2.36
C HIS A 171 8.21 3.48 -1.20
N GLN A 172 9.33 4.08 -0.78
CA GLN A 172 10.23 3.48 0.22
C GLN A 172 9.83 3.85 1.66
N ARG A 173 9.24 5.03 1.89
CA ARG A 173 8.95 5.54 3.24
C ARG A 173 7.49 5.36 3.67
N ASN A 174 6.65 4.74 2.85
CA ASN A 174 5.23 4.51 3.17
C ASN A 174 4.91 3.02 3.32
N THR A 175 3.84 2.74 4.06
CA THR A 175 3.24 1.41 4.14
C THR A 175 2.00 1.37 3.26
N PHE A 176 1.98 0.46 2.28
CA PHE A 176 0.83 0.28 1.40
C PHE A 176 -0.14 -0.74 1.98
N HIS A 177 -1.33 -0.30 2.36
CA HIS A 177 -2.40 -1.14 2.85
C HIS A 177 -3.31 -1.58 1.70
N ILE A 178 -3.29 -2.87 1.39
CA ILE A 178 -3.95 -3.44 0.21
C ILE A 178 -4.68 -4.72 0.61
N SER A 179 -5.88 -4.94 0.07
CA SER A 179 -6.51 -6.26 0.17
C SER A 179 -5.73 -7.28 -0.67
N THR A 180 -5.42 -8.45 -0.12
CA THR A 180 -4.69 -9.50 -0.87
C THR A 180 -5.36 -9.83 -2.20
N SER A 181 -6.68 -9.82 -2.24
CA SER A 181 -7.47 -10.10 -3.45
C SER A 181 -7.41 -9.02 -4.52
N GLN A 182 -6.96 -7.82 -4.16
CA GLN A 182 -6.84 -6.69 -5.06
C GLN A 182 -5.40 -6.36 -5.41
N LEU A 183 -4.41 -7.08 -4.84
CA LEU A 183 -3.00 -6.72 -4.99
C LEU A 183 -2.57 -6.65 -6.46
N ASP A 184 -2.87 -7.66 -7.27
CA ASP A 184 -2.51 -7.68 -8.70
C ASP A 184 -3.11 -6.48 -9.47
N LEU A 185 -4.41 -6.21 -9.27
CA LEU A 185 -5.08 -5.08 -9.90
C LEU A 185 -4.52 -3.73 -9.43
N VAL A 186 -4.26 -3.57 -8.13
CA VAL A 186 -3.65 -2.35 -7.57
C VAL A 186 -2.25 -2.15 -8.11
N VAL A 187 -1.46 -3.22 -8.28
CA VAL A 187 -0.14 -3.14 -8.88
C VAL A 187 -0.21 -2.76 -10.34
N ARG A 188 -1.06 -3.41 -11.15
CA ARG A 188 -1.16 -3.12 -12.59
C ARG A 188 -1.76 -1.75 -12.89
N SER A 189 -2.73 -1.30 -12.10
CA SER A 189 -3.51 -0.09 -12.39
C SER A 189 -3.14 1.12 -11.53
N GLY A 190 -2.40 0.94 -10.44
CA GLY A 190 -2.07 2.00 -9.48
C GLY A 190 -0.57 2.17 -9.28
N LEU A 191 0.08 1.20 -8.68
CA LEU A 191 1.50 1.30 -8.29
C LEU A 191 2.45 1.20 -9.49
N GLY A 192 2.10 0.38 -10.48
CA GLY A 192 2.95 0.00 -11.61
C GLY A 192 4.02 -1.04 -11.22
N GLU A 193 4.24 -2.04 -12.08
CA GLU A 193 5.25 -3.09 -11.84
C GLU A 193 6.68 -2.52 -11.68
N TYR A 194 6.96 -1.41 -12.36
CA TYR A 194 8.29 -0.78 -12.34
C TYR A 194 8.67 -0.18 -10.98
N CYS A 195 7.68 0.13 -10.15
CA CYS A 195 7.89 0.72 -8.83
C CYS A 195 8.00 -0.36 -7.73
N LEU A 196 7.70 -1.63 -8.04
CA LEU A 196 7.75 -2.72 -7.06
C LEU A 196 9.11 -2.81 -6.34
N PRO A 197 10.26 -2.74 -7.04
CA PRO A 197 11.56 -2.83 -6.38
C PRO A 197 11.81 -1.72 -5.35
N ASP A 198 11.10 -0.58 -5.45
CA ASP A 198 11.19 0.56 -4.53
C ASP A 198 10.23 0.42 -3.32
N ILE A 199 9.29 -0.53 -3.33
CA ILE A 199 8.38 -0.73 -2.19
C ILE A 199 9.10 -1.45 -1.06
N ARG A 200 9.06 -0.85 0.14
CA ARG A 200 9.70 -1.37 1.36
C ARG A 200 8.72 -1.90 2.41
N SER A 201 7.49 -1.39 2.43
CA SER A 201 6.50 -1.79 3.45
C SER A 201 5.11 -2.01 2.86
N VAL A 202 4.54 -3.19 3.14
CA VAL A 202 3.18 -3.54 2.73
C VAL A 202 2.41 -4.10 3.92
N TYR A 203 1.15 -3.70 4.03
CA TYR A 203 0.16 -4.28 4.93
C TYR A 203 -0.91 -4.95 4.07
N LEU A 204 -1.02 -6.27 4.18
CA LEU A 204 -1.95 -7.08 3.42
C LEU A 204 -3.13 -7.49 4.29
N TYR A 205 -4.31 -7.02 3.94
CA TYR A 205 -5.56 -7.43 4.57
C TYR A 205 -6.17 -8.60 3.78
N HIS A 206 -6.45 -9.70 4.47
CA HIS A 206 -6.99 -10.92 3.90
C HIS A 206 -8.38 -11.20 4.48
N HIS A 207 -9.38 -11.18 3.61
CA HIS A 207 -10.75 -11.52 3.97
C HIS A 207 -11.01 -13.00 3.67
N THR A 208 -10.95 -13.85 4.70
CA THR A 208 -11.06 -15.32 4.58
C THR A 208 -12.37 -15.78 3.93
N ALA A 209 -13.49 -15.12 4.28
CA ALA A 209 -14.83 -15.52 3.79
C ALA A 209 -15.01 -15.42 2.26
N LEU A 210 -14.18 -14.64 1.57
CA LEU A 210 -14.36 -14.32 0.15
C LEU A 210 -13.43 -15.11 -0.77
N PHE A 211 -12.40 -15.74 -0.23
CA PHE A 211 -11.36 -16.36 -1.05
C PHE A 211 -10.93 -17.71 -0.48
N GLY A 212 -11.19 -18.77 -1.25
CA GLY A 212 -10.59 -20.07 -0.97
C GLY A 212 -9.06 -19.99 -1.03
N MET A 213 -8.38 -20.71 -0.14
CA MET A 213 -6.93 -20.62 0.05
C MET A 213 -6.06 -21.01 -1.17
N ARG A 214 -6.66 -21.45 -2.28
CA ARG A 214 -5.90 -21.90 -3.46
C ARG A 214 -5.48 -20.75 -4.38
N SER A 215 -6.18 -19.62 -4.41
CA SER A 215 -5.95 -18.56 -5.42
C SER A 215 -4.93 -17.49 -5.04
N TRP A 216 -4.49 -17.42 -3.77
CA TRP A 216 -3.58 -16.35 -3.33
C TRP A 216 -2.10 -16.74 -3.40
N LYS A 217 -1.78 -18.05 -3.49
CA LYS A 217 -0.40 -18.53 -3.27
C LYS A 217 0.59 -18.11 -4.36
N THR A 218 0.25 -18.22 -5.63
CA THR A 218 1.20 -17.92 -6.71
C THR A 218 1.25 -16.43 -7.05
N ASP A 219 0.10 -15.77 -7.15
CA ASP A 219 0.05 -14.44 -7.75
C ASP A 219 0.44 -13.35 -6.75
N VAL A 220 0.02 -13.47 -5.48
CA VAL A 220 0.36 -12.48 -4.44
C VAL A 220 1.86 -12.56 -4.14
N PHE A 221 2.39 -13.75 -3.89
CA PHE A 221 3.79 -13.88 -3.50
C PHE A 221 4.76 -13.61 -4.64
N SER A 222 4.42 -13.93 -5.89
CA SER A 222 5.25 -13.52 -7.04
C SER A 222 5.36 -12.00 -7.14
N LEU A 223 4.30 -11.26 -6.83
CA LEU A 223 4.35 -9.79 -6.75
C LEU A 223 5.16 -9.30 -5.55
N LEU A 224 5.01 -9.91 -4.37
CA LEU A 224 5.79 -9.54 -3.18
C LEU A 224 7.29 -9.83 -3.37
N GLN A 225 7.66 -10.89 -4.09
CA GLN A 225 9.04 -11.22 -4.40
C GLN A 225 9.69 -10.22 -5.37
N LYS A 226 8.90 -9.54 -6.21
CA LYS A 226 9.38 -8.42 -7.05
C LYS A 226 9.63 -7.14 -6.24
N MET A 227 9.18 -7.09 -4.99
CA MET A 227 9.38 -5.95 -4.09
C MET A 227 10.60 -6.18 -3.20
N SER A 228 11.31 -5.11 -2.82
CA SER A 228 12.41 -5.22 -1.84
C SER A 228 11.89 -4.94 -0.44
N LEU A 229 11.00 -5.80 0.05
CA LEU A 229 10.26 -5.57 1.29
C LEU A 229 11.16 -5.67 2.51
N GLU A 230 11.14 -4.63 3.34
CA GLU A 230 11.73 -4.63 4.69
C GLU A 230 10.68 -4.96 5.75
N ARG A 231 9.41 -4.62 5.50
CA ARG A 231 8.29 -4.89 6.41
C ARG A 231 7.08 -5.45 5.66
N VAL A 232 6.53 -6.54 6.18
CA VAL A 232 5.24 -7.08 5.72
C VAL A 232 4.37 -7.38 6.93
N ALA A 233 3.14 -6.89 6.88
CA ALA A 233 2.09 -7.26 7.83
C ALA A 233 1.00 -8.02 7.09
N PHE A 234 0.58 -9.17 7.62
CA PHE A 234 -0.61 -9.89 7.17
C PHE A 234 -1.69 -9.76 8.22
N ASP A 235 -2.90 -9.43 7.79
CA ASP A 235 -4.06 -9.25 8.66
C ASP A 235 -5.21 -10.11 8.17
N PHE A 236 -5.46 -11.19 8.90
CA PHE A 236 -6.48 -12.17 8.60
C PHE A 236 -7.76 -11.80 9.35
N ASP A 237 -8.78 -11.35 8.60
CA ASP A 237 -10.11 -11.12 9.13
C ASP A 237 -10.92 -12.42 9.11
N ASP A 238 -11.59 -12.68 10.21
CA ASP A 238 -12.20 -13.96 10.55
C ASP A 238 -13.72 -13.83 10.61
N GLU A 239 -14.36 -14.26 9.53
CA GLU A 239 -15.69 -14.86 9.62
C GLU A 239 -15.60 -16.40 9.59
N GLY A 240 -14.40 -16.96 9.80
CA GLY A 240 -14.13 -18.40 9.85
C GLY A 240 -14.11 -19.08 8.46
N PRO A 241 -13.02 -19.77 8.06
CA PRO A 241 -13.15 -20.83 7.07
C PRO A 241 -13.90 -22.03 7.70
N PRO A 242 -14.72 -22.78 6.92
CA PRO A 242 -15.33 -24.03 7.39
C PRO A 242 -14.32 -25.07 7.90
N ASP A 243 -13.04 -24.94 7.54
CA ASP A 243 -11.93 -25.78 7.98
C ASP A 243 -10.84 -24.93 8.67
N ALA A 244 -11.05 -24.61 9.95
CA ALA A 244 -10.03 -24.03 10.81
C ALA A 244 -8.74 -24.90 10.91
N ALA A 245 -8.81 -26.17 10.54
CA ALA A 245 -7.68 -27.09 10.47
C ALA A 245 -6.67 -26.76 9.34
N GLU A 246 -7.11 -26.14 8.24
CA GLU A 246 -6.20 -25.69 7.16
C GLU A 246 -5.65 -24.28 7.36
N MET A 247 -6.16 -23.55 8.36
CA MET A 247 -5.62 -22.25 8.76
C MET A 247 -5.08 -22.30 10.18
N ASP A 248 -4.73 -23.51 10.62
CA ASP A 248 -3.97 -23.69 11.82
C ASP A 248 -2.70 -22.84 11.69
N PRO A 249 -2.43 -21.87 12.55
CA PRO A 249 -1.16 -21.14 12.56
C PRO A 249 0.06 -22.03 12.85
N TYR A 250 -0.12 -23.32 13.19
CA TYR A 250 0.92 -24.34 13.01
C TYR A 250 1.30 -24.55 11.53
N LEU A 251 0.50 -24.10 10.55
CA LEU A 251 0.89 -23.89 9.14
C LEU A 251 1.66 -22.58 8.94
N ALA A 252 2.26 -22.00 9.97
CA ALA A 252 3.46 -21.20 9.79
C ALA A 252 4.71 -21.95 10.28
N GLU A 253 4.58 -23.25 10.47
CA GLU A 253 5.72 -24.15 10.35
C GLU A 253 6.35 -24.00 8.97
N ARG A 254 7.67 -24.15 8.95
CA ARG A 254 8.54 -24.08 7.76
C ARG A 254 8.01 -24.88 6.56
N ASP A 255 7.22 -25.93 6.80
CA ASP A 255 6.74 -26.84 5.78
C ASP A 255 5.36 -26.52 5.19
N SER A 256 4.66 -25.53 5.74
CA SER A 256 3.45 -25.07 5.09
C SER A 256 3.76 -24.29 3.81
N SER A 257 2.81 -24.26 2.89
CA SER A 257 2.95 -23.40 1.70
C SER A 257 3.05 -21.91 2.05
N PHE A 258 2.38 -21.44 3.10
CA PHE A 258 2.43 -20.02 3.49
C PHE A 258 3.79 -19.68 4.11
N GLY A 259 4.24 -20.50 5.07
CA GLY A 259 5.56 -20.35 5.70
C GLY A 259 6.65 -20.35 4.65
N ARG A 260 6.60 -21.30 3.70
CA ARG A 260 7.47 -21.36 2.52
C ARG A 260 7.47 -20.07 1.70
N CYS A 261 6.30 -19.57 1.34
CA CYS A 261 6.17 -18.33 0.57
C CYS A 261 6.69 -17.11 1.33
N VAL A 262 6.47 -17.01 2.65
CA VAL A 262 6.98 -15.92 3.51
C VAL A 262 8.50 -16.00 3.66
N LEU A 263 9.04 -17.19 3.91
CA LEU A 263 10.49 -17.44 3.90
C LEU A 263 11.11 -17.12 2.53
N GLY A 264 10.30 -17.17 1.48
CA GLY A 264 10.60 -16.75 0.11
C GLY A 264 10.74 -15.23 -0.10
N LEU A 265 10.46 -14.39 0.91
CA LEU A 265 10.58 -12.93 0.81
C LEU A 265 11.96 -12.46 1.28
N ARG A 266 12.78 -11.91 0.37
CA ARG A 266 14.11 -11.42 0.70
C ARG A 266 14.07 -10.06 1.41
N ASN A 267 15.12 -9.75 2.17
CA ASN A 267 15.34 -8.47 2.86
C ASN A 267 14.34 -8.12 3.99
N LEU A 268 13.44 -9.05 4.33
CA LEU A 268 12.44 -8.82 5.36
C LEU A 268 13.10 -8.65 6.73
N ARG A 269 12.93 -7.48 7.34
CA ARG A 269 13.41 -7.14 8.69
C ARG A 269 12.32 -7.31 9.74
N ARG A 270 11.05 -7.13 9.32
CA ARG A 270 9.89 -7.14 10.20
C ARG A 270 8.71 -7.88 9.54
N LEU A 271 8.28 -8.95 10.18
CA LEU A 271 7.09 -9.71 9.82
C LEU A 271 6.05 -9.53 10.93
N GLU A 272 4.82 -9.19 10.56
CA GLU A 272 3.69 -9.10 11.49
C GLU A 272 2.54 -9.98 11.01
N LEU A 273 1.93 -10.72 11.95
CA LEU A 273 0.78 -11.57 11.69
C LEU A 273 -0.34 -11.17 12.64
N TRP A 274 -1.42 -10.64 12.08
CA TRP A 274 -2.62 -10.24 12.79
C TRP A 274 -3.74 -11.22 12.44
N PHE A 275 -4.42 -11.71 13.47
CA PHE A 275 -5.58 -12.58 13.30
C PHE A 275 -6.73 -12.03 14.13
N ARG A 276 -7.82 -11.65 13.47
CA ARG A 276 -9.00 -11.01 14.09
C ARG A 276 -10.15 -11.99 14.24
N TYR A 277 -9.98 -13.02 15.06
CA TYR A 277 -11.06 -13.95 15.41
C TYR A 277 -12.15 -13.25 16.22
N LYS A 278 -13.34 -13.05 15.64
CA LYS A 278 -14.47 -12.42 16.34
C LYS A 278 -15.25 -13.39 17.24
N HIS A 279 -15.14 -14.71 17.02
CA HIS A 279 -16.08 -15.67 17.60
C HIS A 279 -15.48 -16.92 18.27
N VAL A 280 -14.16 -17.02 18.48
CA VAL A 280 -13.57 -18.17 19.18
C VAL A 280 -12.84 -17.74 20.46
N PRO A 281 -13.55 -17.69 21.61
CA PRO A 281 -12.96 -17.30 22.91
C PRO A 281 -11.75 -18.14 23.32
N ASN A 282 -11.64 -19.39 22.86
CA ASN A 282 -10.66 -20.36 23.35
C ASN A 282 -9.38 -20.48 22.51
N VAL A 283 -9.28 -19.82 21.34
CA VAL A 283 -8.07 -19.87 20.48
C VAL A 283 -7.15 -18.67 20.72
N ARG A 284 -7.62 -17.63 21.43
CA ARG A 284 -6.82 -16.45 21.76
C ARG A 284 -5.61 -16.76 22.64
N ASP A 285 -5.69 -17.78 23.49
CA ASP A 285 -4.67 -18.03 24.52
C ASP A 285 -3.57 -19.02 24.10
N SER A 286 -3.75 -19.78 23.02
CA SER A 286 -2.78 -20.82 22.60
C SER A 286 -1.77 -20.36 21.56
N LEU A 287 -1.89 -19.12 21.06
CA LEU A 287 -0.99 -18.57 20.06
C LEU A 287 -0.37 -17.28 20.55
N ASP A 288 0.85 -17.43 21.07
CA ASP A 288 1.76 -16.31 21.14
C ASP A 288 2.13 -15.91 19.70
N LYS A 289 1.34 -14.99 19.15
CA LYS A 289 1.55 -14.40 17.82
C LYS A 289 2.96 -13.81 17.68
N GLY A 290 3.54 -13.35 18.80
CA GLY A 290 4.91 -12.88 18.87
C GLY A 290 5.91 -14.00 18.61
N ASP A 291 5.70 -15.18 19.20
CA ASP A 291 6.59 -16.33 19.06
C ASP A 291 6.66 -16.84 17.62
N LEU A 292 5.53 -16.91 16.90
CA LEU A 292 5.53 -17.38 15.52
C LEU A 292 6.24 -16.42 14.55
N ALA A 293 5.94 -15.13 14.64
CA ALA A 293 6.60 -14.11 13.82
C ALA A 293 8.11 -14.08 14.11
N GLU A 294 8.49 -14.23 15.38
CA GLU A 294 9.88 -14.29 15.80
C GLU A 294 10.59 -15.56 15.33
N LYS A 295 9.93 -16.72 15.35
CA LYS A 295 10.44 -17.98 14.79
C LYS A 295 10.73 -17.86 13.30
N LEU A 296 9.77 -17.33 12.53
CA LEU A 296 9.96 -17.09 11.10
C LEU A 296 11.10 -16.08 10.85
N ARG A 297 11.13 -14.98 11.62
CA ARG A 297 12.20 -13.97 11.52
C ARG A 297 13.58 -14.58 11.78
N LYS A 298 13.72 -15.40 12.83
CA LYS A 298 14.96 -16.12 13.13
C LYS A 298 15.38 -17.05 11.99
N LEU A 299 14.44 -17.75 11.36
CA LEU A 299 14.75 -18.61 10.20
C LEU A 299 15.27 -17.81 9.00
N MET A 300 14.67 -16.65 8.74
CA MET A 300 15.03 -15.74 7.64
C MET A 300 16.36 -14.99 7.88
N MET A 301 16.72 -14.73 9.14
CA MET A 301 17.89 -13.92 9.49
C MET A 301 19.07 -14.74 10.03
N ALA A 302 18.90 -16.04 10.34
CA ALA A 302 19.98 -16.86 10.88
C ALA A 302 21.08 -17.13 9.83
N PRO A 303 22.35 -17.34 10.24
CA PRO A 303 23.41 -17.78 9.34
C PRO A 303 22.97 -18.97 8.49
N GLY A 304 23.31 -18.95 7.21
CA GLY A 304 22.83 -19.96 6.25
C GLY A 304 21.46 -19.65 5.62
N ALA A 305 20.86 -18.49 5.88
CA ALA A 305 19.54 -18.14 5.35
C ALA A 305 19.53 -18.10 3.82
N ASP A 306 20.58 -17.56 3.21
CA ASP A 306 20.72 -17.50 1.75
C ASP A 306 20.82 -18.91 1.14
N GLU A 307 21.56 -19.84 1.76
CA GLU A 307 21.65 -21.23 1.32
C GLU A 307 20.31 -21.95 1.48
N ARG A 308 19.63 -21.78 2.63
CA ARG A 308 18.28 -22.34 2.85
C ARG A 308 17.28 -21.80 1.83
N TYR A 309 17.40 -20.52 1.49
CA TYR A 309 16.56 -19.87 0.49
C TYR A 309 16.86 -20.37 -0.92
N ARG A 310 18.13 -20.53 -1.31
CA ARG A 310 18.50 -21.12 -2.62
C ARG A 310 18.00 -22.55 -2.75
N ALA A 311 18.20 -23.38 -1.72
CA ALA A 311 17.67 -24.73 -1.66
C ALA A 311 16.13 -24.76 -1.76
N PHE A 312 15.47 -23.77 -1.14
CA PHE A 312 14.03 -23.58 -1.28
C PHE A 312 13.63 -23.27 -2.74
N LEU A 313 14.27 -22.32 -3.41
CA LEU A 313 13.98 -22.02 -4.82
C LEU A 313 14.14 -23.25 -5.72
N GLU A 314 15.23 -23.99 -5.54
CA GLU A 314 15.49 -25.23 -6.28
C GLU A 314 14.41 -26.29 -6.04
N GLN A 315 14.00 -26.49 -4.79
CA GLN A 315 12.98 -27.47 -4.41
C GLN A 315 11.62 -27.18 -5.06
N TYR A 316 11.25 -25.90 -5.21
CA TYR A 316 9.93 -25.49 -5.69
C TYR A 316 9.90 -25.00 -7.15
N LYS A 317 11.05 -25.01 -7.84
CA LYS A 317 11.19 -24.55 -9.24
C LYS A 317 10.66 -23.12 -9.44
N ILE A 318 11.00 -22.23 -8.50
CA ILE A 318 10.75 -20.78 -8.56
C ILE A 318 12.05 -20.12 -9.01
#